data_AF-A0A815AUM0-F1
#
_entry.id   AF-A0A815AUM0-F1
#
_cell.length_a   1.000
_cell.length_b   1.000
_cell.length_c   1.000
_cell.angle_alpha   90.00
_cell.angle_beta   90.00
_cell.angle_gamma   90.00
#
_symmetry.space_group_name_H-M   'P 1'
#
loop_
_entity.id
_entity.type
_entity.pdbx_description
1 polymer ?
#
loop_
_entity_poly.entity_id
_entity_poly.type
_entity_poly.pdbx_seq_one_letter_code
_entity_poly.pdbx_strand_id
1 'polypeptide(L)'
;YLKAHNSTVWLGRHLPQNRDIFMTCGGSGSYYLWKYNYPEKRVMTQSDNTEMGVAGSLTLLQNIGLSSQPASGFDWSLDKTGLACTSAFDQTVRVLITTKLNTI
;
A
#
# COMPACT_ATOMS: atom_id res chain seq x y z
N TYR A 1 -12.70 9.30 -9.63
CA TYR A 1 -11.36 9.02 -9.09
C TYR A 1 -11.43 9.03 -7.57
N LEU A 2 -11.26 7.89 -6.91
CA LEU A 2 -11.24 7.84 -5.44
C LEU A 2 -9.87 8.34 -4.97
N LYS A 3 -9.85 9.48 -4.27
CA LYS A 3 -8.64 9.99 -3.64
C LYS A 3 -8.46 9.28 -2.30
N ALA A 4 -7.45 8.42 -2.21
CA ALA A 4 -7.17 7.63 -1.01
C ALA A 4 -6.78 8.50 0.21
N HIS A 5 -5.74 9.32 0.04
CA HIS A 5 -5.24 10.20 1.10
C HIS A 5 -5.70 11.64 0.88
N ASN A 6 -6.08 12.31 1.97
CA ASN A 6 -6.40 13.75 1.96
C ASN A 6 -5.15 14.64 1.99
N SER A 7 -3.97 14.05 2.18
CA SER A 7 -2.66 14.72 2.25
C SER A 7 -1.64 14.03 1.33
N THR A 8 -0.41 14.55 1.28
CA THR A 8 0.71 13.95 0.55
C THR A 8 0.89 12.48 0.92
N VAL A 9 1.14 11.61 -0.06
CA VAL A 9 1.58 10.24 0.18
C VAL A 9 3.10 10.24 0.27
N TRP A 10 3.64 9.80 1.40
CA TRP A 10 5.08 9.84 1.68
C TRP A 10 5.77 8.52 1.32
N LEU A 11 5.07 7.40 1.49
CA LEU A 11 5.65 6.08 1.36
C LEU A 11 4.69 5.12 0.66
N GLY A 12 5.26 4.21 -0.13
CA GLY A 12 4.62 3.00 -0.65
C GLY A 12 5.54 1.81 -0.38
N ARG A 13 5.02 0.76 0.28
CA ARG A 13 5.79 -0.42 0.70
C ARG A 13 5.00 -1.70 0.47
N HIS A 14 5.48 -2.53 -0.45
CA HIS A 14 4.92 -3.86 -0.71
C HIS A 14 5.19 -4.81 0.45
N LEU A 15 4.22 -5.67 0.75
CA LEU A 15 4.40 -6.76 1.68
C LEU A 15 5.40 -7.76 1.08
N PRO A 16 6.52 -8.08 1.76
CA PRO A 16 7.54 -8.97 1.21
C PRO A 16 7.02 -10.35 0.83
N GLN A 17 6.04 -10.86 1.59
CA GLN A 17 5.46 -12.17 1.36
C GLN A 17 4.36 -12.17 0.28
N ASN A 18 3.82 -11.01 -0.11
CA ASN A 18 2.85 -10.90 -1.19
C ASN A 18 2.97 -9.54 -1.91
N ARG A 19 3.56 -9.57 -3.11
CA ARG A 19 3.80 -8.37 -3.92
C ARG A 19 2.52 -7.61 -4.31
N ASP A 20 1.37 -8.27 -4.30
CA ASP A 20 0.11 -7.64 -4.71
C ASP A 20 -0.50 -6.82 -3.56
N ILE A 21 0.00 -6.99 -2.33
CA ILE A 21 -0.42 -6.25 -1.15
C ILE A 21 0.63 -5.18 -0.83
N PHE A 22 0.20 -3.96 -0.56
CA PHE A 22 1.11 -2.88 -0.17
C PHE A 22 0.45 -1.86 0.75
N MET A 23 1.28 -1.17 1.53
CA MET A 23 0.87 -0.08 2.41
C MET A 23 1.25 1.25 1.78
N THR A 24 0.35 2.23 1.81
CA THR A 24 0.67 3.64 1.57
C THR A 24 0.54 4.44 2.86
N CYS A 25 1.48 5.35 3.09
CA CYS A 25 1.53 6.17 4.30
C CYS A 25 1.41 7.65 3.93
N GLY A 26 0.53 8.39 4.60
CA GLY A 26 0.17 9.77 4.30
C GLY A 26 0.75 10.79 5.27
N GLY A 27 0.73 12.05 4.85
CA GLY A 27 1.21 13.22 5.62
C GLY A 27 0.35 13.57 6.83
N SER A 28 -0.84 12.97 6.94
CA SER A 28 -1.73 13.11 8.10
C SER A 28 -1.61 11.93 9.07
N GLY A 29 -0.49 11.19 9.04
CA GLY A 29 -0.29 9.98 9.86
C GLY A 29 -1.24 8.83 9.53
N SER A 30 -1.72 8.78 8.28
CA SER A 30 -2.70 7.81 7.81
C SER A 30 -2.05 6.67 7.02
N TYR A 31 -2.55 5.45 7.19
CA TYR A 31 -2.00 4.22 6.63
C TYR A 31 -3.11 3.48 5.92
N TYR A 32 -2.90 3.13 4.65
CA TYR A 32 -3.89 2.46 3.81
C TYR A 32 -3.30 1.19 3.23
N LEU A 33 -3.95 0.07 3.48
CA LEU A 33 -3.59 -1.25 2.98
C LEU A 33 -4.34 -1.51 1.68
N TRP A 34 -3.60 -1.81 0.62
CA TRP A 34 -4.13 -2.01 -0.72
C TRP A 34 -3.85 -3.41 -1.23
N LYS A 35 -4.74 -3.90 -2.09
CA LYS A 35 -4.52 -5.04 -2.96
C LYS A 35 -4.59 -4.58 -4.42
N TYR A 36 -3.59 -4.94 -5.22
CA TYR A 36 -3.62 -4.77 -6.66
C TYR A 36 -4.31 -5.98 -7.31
N ASN A 37 -5.30 -5.70 -8.16
CA ASN A 37 -5.98 -6.72 -8.95
C ASN A 37 -5.54 -6.59 -10.41
N TYR A 38 -5.00 -7.68 -10.94
CA TYR A 38 -4.60 -7.72 -12.34
C TYR A 38 -5.82 -7.74 -13.26
N PRO A 39 -5.76 -7.05 -14.41
CA PRO A 39 -6.78 -7.18 -15.45
C PRO A 39 -6.66 -8.55 -16.13
N GLU A 40 -7.72 -8.98 -16.83
CA GLU A 40 -7.76 -10.26 -17.54
C GLU A 40 -6.59 -10.43 -18.54
N LYS A 41 -6.23 -9.35 -19.22
CA LYS A 41 -5.06 -9.28 -20.11
C LYS A 41 -4.21 -8.08 -19.69
N ARG A 42 -2.90 -8.28 -19.54
CA ARG A 42 -1.95 -7.22 -19.17
C ARG A 42 -1.39 -6.46 -20.38
N VAL A 43 -1.61 -6.98 -21.58
CA VAL A 43 -1.16 -6.39 -22.85
C VAL A 43 -2.34 -6.38 -23.81
N MET A 44 -2.54 -5.24 -24.47
CA MET A 44 -3.51 -5.08 -25.55
C MET A 44 -2.78 -4.56 -26.78
N THR A 45 -3.00 -5.21 -27.92
CA THR A 45 -2.53 -4.72 -29.22
C THR A 45 -3.54 -3.71 -29.75
N GLN A 46 -3.10 -2.48 -29.99
CA GLN A 46 -3.93 -1.45 -30.61
C GLN A 46 -4.00 -1.64 -32.13
N SER A 47 -4.85 -0.84 -32.79
CA SER A 47 -5.01 -0.80 -34.26
C SER A 47 -3.70 -0.61 -35.01
N ASP A 48 -2.74 0.08 -34.37
CA ASP A 48 -1.47 0.48 -34.96
C ASP A 48 -0.38 -0.59 -34.75
N ASN A 49 -0.78 -1.81 -34.35
CA ASN A 49 0.08 -2.96 -34.04
C ASN A 49 1.08 -2.71 -32.89
N THR A 50 0.82 -1.69 -32.06
CA THR A 50 1.60 -1.36 -30.87
C THR A 50 1.03 -2.07 -29.64
N GLU A 51 1.92 -2.68 -28.86
CA GLU A 51 1.55 -3.33 -27.59
C GLU A 51 1.51 -2.30 -26.45
N MET A 52 0.40 -2.26 -25.73
CA MET A 52 0.21 -1.36 -24.60
C MET A 52 -0.14 -2.14 -23.34
N GLY A 53 0.41 -1.71 -22.20
CA GLY A 53 0.09 -2.25 -20.89
C GLY A 53 -1.34 -1.90 -20.46
N VAL A 54 -2.09 -2.88 -20.01
CA VAL A 54 -3.43 -2.68 -19.44
C VAL A 54 -3.28 -2.50 -17.93
N ALA A 55 -3.73 -1.35 -17.42
CA ALA A 55 -3.71 -1.08 -15.99
C ALA A 55 -4.75 -1.95 -15.25
N GLY A 56 -4.36 -2.48 -14.10
CA GLY A 56 -5.26 -3.15 -13.18
C GLY A 56 -6.06 -2.18 -12.33
N SER A 57 -6.68 -2.71 -11.28
CA SER A 57 -7.44 -1.93 -10.30
C SER A 57 -6.86 -2.09 -8.89
N LEU A 58 -7.18 -1.15 -8.01
CA LEU A 58 -6.79 -1.19 -6.60
C LEU A 58 -8.03 -1.38 -5.73
N THR A 59 -7.94 -2.29 -4.77
CA THR A 59 -8.94 -2.46 -3.71
C THR A 59 -8.35 -1.99 -2.39
N LEU A 60 -9.05 -1.07 -1.73
CA LEU A 60 -8.74 -0.69 -0.34
C LEU A 60 -9.18 -1.83 0.58
N LEU A 61 -8.23 -2.43 1.28
CA LEU A 61 -8.50 -3.50 2.25
C LEU A 61 -8.80 -2.92 3.64
N GLN A 62 -8.01 -1.91 4.06
CA GLN A 62 -8.17 -1.25 5.34
C GLN A 62 -7.47 0.11 5.35
N ASN A 63 -7.93 1.03 6.20
CA ASN A 63 -7.23 2.27 6.51
C ASN A 63 -7.29 2.62 8.00
N ILE A 64 -6.26 3.30 8.50
CA ILE A 64 -6.19 3.75 9.90
C ILE A 64 -5.37 5.03 10.03
N GLY A 65 -5.75 5.92 10.96
CA GLY A 65 -4.92 7.04 11.40
C GLY A 65 -4.17 6.66 12.67
N LEU A 66 -2.83 6.62 12.62
CA LEU A 66 -1.99 6.24 13.77
C LEU A 66 -1.27 7.43 14.41
N SER A 67 -1.15 8.54 13.67
CA SER A 67 -0.50 9.76 14.12
C SER A 67 -1.27 10.98 13.59
N SER A 68 -1.05 12.13 14.21
CA SER A 68 -1.44 13.44 13.68
C SER A 68 -0.36 14.05 12.77
N GLN A 69 0.82 13.45 12.74
CA GLN A 69 1.98 13.93 11.97
C GLN A 69 2.34 12.97 10.82
N PRO A 70 3.07 13.44 9.79
CA PRO A 70 3.46 12.61 8.67
C PRO A 70 4.20 11.33 9.07
N ALA A 71 3.88 10.24 8.39
CA ALA A 71 4.67 9.01 8.46
C ALA A 71 6.01 9.21 7.74
N SER A 72 7.11 9.13 8.50
CA SER A 72 8.47 9.35 7.99
C SER A 72 9.13 8.06 7.51
N GLY A 73 8.74 6.91 8.06
CA GLY A 73 9.29 5.61 7.72
C GLY A 73 8.26 4.51 7.97
N PHE A 74 8.29 3.47 7.13
CA PHE A 74 7.49 2.26 7.30
C PHE A 74 8.28 1.11 6.72
N ASP A 75 8.37 0.01 7.46
CA ASP A 75 9.08 -1.20 7.04
C ASP A 75 8.34 -2.47 7.48
N TRP A 76 8.22 -3.42 6.55
CA TRP A 76 7.62 -4.73 6.81
C TRP A 76 8.68 -5.69 7.31
N SER A 77 8.33 -6.56 8.26
CA SER A 77 9.18 -7.68 8.63
C SER A 77 9.25 -8.70 7.49
N LEU A 78 10.48 -9.08 7.12
CA LEU A 78 10.73 -10.18 6.18
C LEU A 78 10.37 -11.54 6.79
N ASP A 79 10.62 -11.69 8.10
CA ASP A 79 10.50 -12.97 8.80
C ASP A 79 9.05 -13.29 9.23
N LYS A 80 8.27 -12.26 9.60
CA LYS A 80 6.93 -12.43 10.16
C LYS A 80 5.88 -11.68 9.34
N THR A 81 5.07 -12.41 8.60
CA THR A 81 3.99 -11.82 7.78
C THR A 81 3.05 -10.98 8.64
N GLY A 82 2.81 -9.74 8.20
CA GLY A 82 1.93 -8.79 8.87
C GLY A 82 2.57 -8.00 10.01
N LEU A 83 3.79 -8.34 10.44
CA LEU A 83 4.55 -7.51 11.38
C LEU A 83 5.23 -6.36 10.63
N ALA A 84 5.11 -5.14 11.14
CA ALA A 84 5.77 -3.95 10.59
C ALA A 84 6.21 -2.98 11.67
N CYS A 85 7.14 -2.11 11.32
CA CYS A 85 7.57 -0.97 12.13
C CYS A 85 7.28 0.32 11.36
N THR A 86 6.82 1.36 12.06
CA THR A 86 6.59 2.68 11.46
C THR A 86 7.07 3.79 12.36
N SER A 87 7.56 4.87 11.77
CA SER A 87 7.97 6.09 12.45
C SER A 87 7.19 7.28 11.90
N ALA A 88 6.85 8.22 12.78
CA ALA A 88 6.21 9.48 12.40
C ALA A 88 6.92 10.67 13.06
N PHE A 89 6.68 11.88 12.54
CA PHE A 89 7.28 13.10 13.11
C PHE A 89 6.67 13.55 14.45
N ASP A 90 5.76 12.76 15.02
CA ASP A 90 5.30 12.88 16.40
C ASP A 90 6.31 12.32 17.43
N GLN A 91 7.54 12.01 16.99
CA GLN A 91 8.62 11.46 17.80
C GLN A 91 8.31 10.07 18.37
N THR A 92 7.50 9.28 17.65
CA THR A 92 7.17 7.92 18.09
C THR A 92 7.45 6.87 17.01
N VAL A 93 7.87 5.70 17.49
CA VAL A 93 7.99 4.48 16.70
C VAL A 93 6.90 3.51 17.15
N ARG A 94 6.18 2.92 16.20
CA ARG A 94 5.10 1.97 16.46
C ARG A 94 5.39 0.65 15.79
N VAL A 95 5.14 -0.44 16.50
CA VAL A 95 5.12 -1.79 15.94
C VAL A 95 3.67 -2.15 15.62
N LEU A 96 3.44 -2.61 14.39
CA LEU A 96 2.12 -2.88 13.84
C LEU A 96 1.97 -4.36 13.52
N ILE A 97 0.80 -4.90 13.80
CA ILE A 97 0.40 -6.26 13.38
C ILE A 97 -0.83 -6.12 12.49
N THR A 98 -0.67 -6.47 11.21
CA THR A 98 -1.76 -6.56 10.24
C THR A 98 -2.21 -8.00 10.16
N THR A 99 -3.46 -8.26 10.54
CA THR A 99 -4.02 -9.61 10.63
C THR A 99 -4.74 -10.01 9.35
N LYS A 100 -5.04 -11.31 9.21
CA LYS A 100 -5.83 -11.90 8.11
C LYS A 100 -5.22 -11.73 6.72
N LEU A 101 -3.92 -11.44 6.60
CA LEU A 101 -3.24 -11.34 5.30
C LEU A 101 -3.18 -12.66 4.53
N ASN A 102 -3.32 -13.79 5.22
CA ASN A 102 -3.35 -15.14 4.64
C ASN A 102 -4.69 -15.53 4.01
N THR A 103 -5.75 -14.77 4.24
CA THR A 103 -7.10 -15.06 3.70
C THR A 103 -7.48 -14.17 2.52
N ILE A 104 -6.54 -13.35 2.04
CA ILE A 104 -6.78 -12.29 1.05
C ILE A 104 -6.46 -12.77 -0.37
#